data_AF-D9PX33-F1
#
_entry.id   AF-D9PX33-F1
#
_cell.length_a   1.000
_cell.length_b   1.000
_cell.length_c   1.000
_cell.angle_alpha   90.00
_cell.angle_beta   90.00
_cell.angle_gamma   90.00
#
_symmetry.space_group_name_H-M   'P 1'
#
loop_
_entity.id
_entity.type
_entity.pdbx_description
1 polymer ?
#
loop_
_entity_poly.entity_id
_entity_poly.type
_entity_poly.pdbx_seq_one_letter_code
_entity_poly.pdbx_strand_id
1 'polypeptide(L)'
;MFKSVAPVCLLAFMILILLTEGSYAIEEVEDPLNSSDVLAASVMVSSFMEKNKKLPENVSVGNRTLDTPSYAYALSKVLTGSKVVENQTINGPQLDIRRISVKLTKNQYLEIASKFRNFTSRTQCCPATISFSGGKIDFYNAVYLLSKIGRYRQLHGKLPVAMQISTPLPLNAYHINSKAIDTRIKNLKSQIRKTINLMNIINKRIRYSGNKKTIMRLQGKLRSLEKKYSYLNGQLRYYDGLRSSPWYVPASLRRYIRSTAHCNINDPNIVYLARELSGNTTHSTALNLFSWVRDNIDYSFYYRTRYGASGTLRYRTANCVDQAHLMVALARTSGIPARYVRGYCRFISGNWYSHVWAQVWIRGRGWVTADTTHTMNNLGHVYNWNTSVSEVREVLLEYDLH
;
A
#
# COMPACT_ATOMS: atom_id res chain seq x y z
N MET A 1 80.53 -8.94 22.10
CA MET A 1 79.83 -10.11 22.67
C MET A 1 78.72 -9.63 23.59
N PHE A 2 77.52 -10.16 23.40
CA PHE A 2 76.27 -9.85 24.11
C PHE A 2 76.31 -10.09 25.63
N LYS A 3 75.50 -9.32 26.40
CA LYS A 3 74.40 -9.83 27.28
C LYS A 3 73.65 -8.66 27.96
N SER A 4 72.38 -8.45 27.59
CA SER A 4 71.12 -8.55 28.40
C SER A 4 70.94 -7.45 29.47
N VAL A 5 69.80 -6.79 29.65
CA VAL A 5 68.44 -7.31 29.95
C VAL A 5 67.41 -6.18 29.67
N ALA A 6 66.22 -6.54 29.17
CA ALA A 6 64.99 -5.72 29.18
C ALA A 6 63.95 -6.46 30.08
N PRO A 7 62.68 -6.02 30.29
CA PRO A 7 62.01 -4.70 30.32
C PRO A 7 61.01 -4.57 31.53
N VAL A 8 60.76 -3.39 32.12
CA VAL A 8 59.61 -3.21 33.07
C VAL A 8 58.86 -1.86 32.95
N CYS A 9 59.45 -0.77 32.44
CA CYS A 9 58.83 0.55 32.60
C CYS A 9 57.81 0.99 31.53
N LEU A 10 57.54 0.21 30.47
CA LEU A 10 56.67 0.65 29.36
C LEU A 10 55.21 0.15 29.43
N LEU A 11 54.89 -0.86 30.26
CA LEU A 11 53.49 -1.31 30.43
C LEU A 11 52.69 -0.49 31.44
N ALA A 12 53.35 0.16 32.42
CA ALA A 12 52.63 0.91 33.46
C ALA A 12 52.07 2.26 32.96
N PHE A 13 52.71 2.87 31.95
CA PHE A 13 52.22 4.13 31.37
C PHE A 13 51.09 3.93 30.34
N MET A 14 50.99 2.75 29.71
CA MET A 14 49.86 2.42 28.83
C MET A 14 48.60 1.97 29.58
N ILE A 15 48.70 1.56 30.85
CA ILE A 15 47.53 1.17 31.64
C ILE A 15 46.87 2.38 32.32
N LEU A 16 47.60 3.49 32.53
CA LEU A 16 47.02 4.71 33.12
C LEU A 16 46.30 5.62 32.10
N ILE A 17 46.63 5.52 30.80
CA ILE A 17 45.91 6.24 29.73
C ILE A 17 44.63 5.49 29.31
N LEU A 18 44.56 4.17 29.56
CA LEU A 18 43.37 3.36 29.28
C LEU A 18 42.28 3.42 30.38
N LEU A 19 42.46 4.21 31.44
CA LEU A 19 41.50 4.34 32.54
C LEU A 19 40.92 5.76 32.73
N THR A 20 41.25 6.73 31.87
CA THR A 20 40.64 8.08 31.90
C THR A 20 39.92 8.48 30.61
N GLU A 21 39.97 7.67 29.56
CA GLU A 21 39.04 7.77 28.42
C GLU A 21 37.95 6.70 28.56
N GLY A 22 37.34 6.66 29.75
CA GLY A 22 35.93 6.35 29.81
C GLY A 22 35.25 7.43 28.98
N SER A 23 35.01 7.11 27.70
CA SER A 23 34.07 7.85 26.87
C SER A 23 32.75 7.85 27.64
N TYR A 24 32.55 8.90 28.43
CA TYR A 24 31.24 9.48 28.57
C TYR A 24 30.85 9.76 27.12
N ALA A 25 30.16 8.80 26.50
CA ALA A 25 29.21 9.13 25.49
C ALA A 25 28.30 10.14 26.18
N ILE A 26 28.59 11.42 25.98
CA ILE A 26 27.59 12.45 26.07
C ILE A 26 26.55 11.93 25.08
N GLU A 27 25.50 11.29 25.58
CA GLU A 27 24.26 11.26 24.83
C GLU A 27 24.06 12.72 24.47
N GLU A 28 24.26 13.08 23.20
CA GLU A 28 23.74 14.33 22.68
C GLU A 28 22.24 14.23 22.97
N VAL A 29 21.82 14.82 24.08
CA VAL A 29 20.42 14.98 24.42
C VAL A 29 19.93 15.94 23.35
N GLU A 30 19.47 15.37 22.23
CA GLU A 30 19.00 16.15 21.12
C GLU A 30 17.92 17.10 21.63
N ASP A 31 18.16 18.41 21.52
CA ASP A 31 17.25 19.44 22.04
C ASP A 31 15.80 19.11 21.68
N PRO A 32 14.86 19.24 22.61
CA PRO A 32 13.50 18.82 22.33
C PRO A 32 12.83 19.77 21.31
N LEU A 33 11.96 19.21 20.48
CA LEU A 33 11.21 19.93 19.46
C LEU A 33 10.22 20.91 20.11
N ASN A 34 10.23 22.17 19.68
CA ASN A 34 9.25 23.13 20.15
C ASN A 34 7.91 22.99 19.41
N SER A 35 6.81 23.32 20.09
CA SER A 35 5.46 23.19 19.50
C SER A 35 5.21 24.10 18.29
N SER A 36 5.90 25.24 18.19
CA SER A 36 5.76 26.18 17.07
C SER A 36 6.25 25.56 15.76
N ASP A 37 7.42 24.94 15.77
CA ASP A 37 8.05 24.31 14.62
C ASP A 37 7.24 23.10 14.15
N VAL A 38 6.72 22.31 15.09
CA VAL A 38 5.85 21.15 14.78
C VAL A 38 4.53 21.61 14.14
N LEU A 39 3.97 22.74 14.59
CA LEU A 39 2.76 23.32 14.00
C LEU A 39 3.05 23.97 12.64
N ALA A 40 4.21 24.62 12.46
CA ALA A 40 4.65 25.14 11.17
C ALA A 40 4.82 24.02 10.14
N ALA A 41 5.43 22.90 10.53
CA ALA A 41 5.56 21.70 9.69
C ALA A 41 4.20 21.15 9.23
N SER A 42 3.15 21.33 10.04
CA SER A 42 1.80 20.88 9.68
C SER A 42 1.22 21.56 8.45
N VAL A 43 1.63 22.80 8.18
CA VAL A 43 1.28 23.53 6.95
C VAL A 43 1.89 22.82 5.74
N MET A 44 3.17 22.48 5.83
CA MET A 44 3.90 21.79 4.75
C MET A 44 3.35 20.38 4.51
N VAL A 45 3.15 19.59 5.56
CA VAL A 45 2.67 18.21 5.44
C VAL A 45 1.28 18.15 4.85
N SER A 46 0.33 18.95 5.36
CA SER A 46 -1.04 18.94 4.83
C SER A 46 -1.11 19.38 3.37
N SER A 47 -0.40 20.45 2.99
CA SER A 47 -0.31 20.91 1.60
C SER A 47 0.40 19.89 0.69
N PHE A 48 1.45 19.23 1.18
CA PHE A 48 2.16 18.17 0.47
C PHE A 48 1.24 16.97 0.21
N MET A 49 0.48 16.52 1.21
CA MET A 49 -0.48 15.44 1.05
C MET A 49 -1.62 15.84 0.09
N GLU A 50 -2.10 17.08 0.17
CA GLU A 50 -3.11 17.63 -0.74
C GLU A 50 -2.60 17.70 -2.19
N LYS A 51 -1.33 18.08 -2.41
CA LYS A 51 -0.72 18.19 -3.74
C LYS A 51 -0.28 16.84 -4.30
N ASN A 52 0.56 16.13 -3.56
CA ASN A 52 1.29 14.94 -4.03
C ASN A 52 0.58 13.62 -3.71
N LYS A 53 -0.53 13.67 -2.96
CA LYS A 53 -1.35 12.48 -2.66
C LYS A 53 -0.58 11.34 -1.95
N LYS A 54 0.53 11.66 -1.27
CA LYS A 54 1.33 10.73 -0.46
C LYS A 54 1.72 11.33 0.90
N LEU A 55 2.13 10.47 1.83
CA LEU A 55 2.82 10.92 3.04
C LEU A 55 4.22 11.43 2.64
N PRO A 56 4.71 12.52 3.23
CA PRO A 56 6.09 12.94 3.03
C PRO A 56 7.05 11.93 3.66
N GLU A 57 8.13 11.59 2.97
CA GLU A 57 9.18 10.74 3.57
C GLU A 57 9.93 11.50 4.68
N ASN A 58 10.19 12.78 4.42
CA ASN A 58 10.92 13.69 5.27
C ASN A 58 10.07 14.93 5.56
N VAL A 59 10.01 15.34 6.81
CA VAL A 59 9.29 16.50 7.31
C VAL A 59 10.26 17.43 8.01
N SER A 60 10.47 18.62 7.45
CA SER A 60 11.27 19.65 8.09
C SER A 60 10.52 20.24 9.30
N VAL A 61 11.11 20.14 10.48
CA VAL A 61 10.60 20.68 11.75
C VAL A 61 11.72 21.53 12.37
N GLY A 62 11.61 22.85 12.20
CA GLY A 62 12.70 23.78 12.55
C GLY A 62 13.96 23.44 11.75
N ASN A 63 15.08 23.26 12.46
CA ASN A 63 16.37 22.88 11.86
C ASN A 63 16.54 21.36 11.69
N ARG A 64 15.48 20.56 11.89
CA ARG A 64 15.54 19.10 11.87
C ARG A 64 14.70 18.50 10.76
N THR A 65 15.02 17.27 10.42
CA THR A 65 14.23 16.45 9.51
C THR A 65 13.72 15.22 10.26
N LEU A 66 12.41 15.05 10.32
CA LEU A 66 11.74 13.88 10.90
C LEU A 66 11.13 13.04 9.78
N ASP A 67 11.01 11.72 10.00
CA ASP A 67 10.11 10.92 9.18
C ASP A 67 8.64 11.20 9.53
N THR A 68 7.71 10.81 8.66
CA THR A 68 6.27 11.04 8.90
C THR A 68 5.77 10.44 10.23
N PRO A 69 6.09 9.20 10.62
CA PRO A 69 5.67 8.64 11.91
C PRO A 69 6.14 9.48 13.11
N SER A 70 7.41 9.88 13.14
CA SER A 70 8.00 10.66 14.23
C SER A 70 7.37 12.05 14.31
N TYR A 71 7.17 12.70 13.15
CA TYR A 71 6.43 13.95 13.06
C TYR A 71 4.97 13.79 13.55
N ALA A 72 4.25 12.75 13.12
CA ALA A 72 2.85 12.55 13.47
C ALA A 72 2.68 12.30 14.97
N TYR A 73 3.62 11.59 15.59
CA TYR A 73 3.68 11.43 17.03
C TYR A 73 3.97 12.74 17.74
N ALA A 74 4.96 13.52 17.30
CA ALA A 74 5.26 14.82 17.87
C ALA A 74 4.06 15.78 17.79
N LEU A 75 3.40 15.83 16.63
CA LEU A 75 2.19 16.61 16.44
C LEU A 75 1.04 16.13 17.33
N SER A 76 0.88 14.82 17.53
CA SER A 76 -0.14 14.29 18.44
C SER A 76 0.07 14.76 19.89
N LYS A 77 1.33 14.85 20.36
CA LYS A 77 1.69 15.42 21.66
C LYS A 77 1.36 16.92 21.72
N VAL A 78 1.75 17.70 20.70
CA VAL A 78 1.49 19.14 20.63
C VAL A 78 -0.01 19.48 20.60
N LEU A 79 -0.79 18.74 19.81
CA LEU A 79 -2.25 18.92 19.73
C LEU A 79 -2.97 18.52 21.01
N THR A 80 -2.35 17.70 21.85
CA THR A 80 -2.89 17.26 23.15
C THR A 80 -2.28 17.98 24.35
N GLY A 81 -1.50 19.05 24.12
CA GLY A 81 -1.11 20.01 25.15
C GLY A 81 0.40 20.16 25.40
N SER A 82 1.25 19.32 24.80
CA SER A 82 2.70 19.42 24.99
C SER A 82 3.26 20.69 24.33
N LYS A 83 4.00 21.50 25.09
CA LYS A 83 4.71 22.68 24.56
C LYS A 83 6.04 22.31 23.89
N VAL A 84 6.62 21.22 24.36
CA VAL A 84 7.95 20.70 24.00
C VAL A 84 7.83 19.18 23.86
N VAL A 85 8.52 18.59 22.90
CA VAL A 85 8.47 17.16 22.60
C VAL A 85 9.88 16.63 22.36
N GLU A 86 10.29 15.61 23.12
CA GLU A 86 11.55 14.89 22.87
C GLU A 86 11.63 14.39 21.42
N ASN A 87 12.81 14.52 20.83
CA ASN A 87 13.06 13.94 19.52
C ASN A 87 13.15 12.43 19.65
N GLN A 88 12.36 11.72 18.85
CA GLN A 88 12.27 10.26 18.94
C GLN A 88 11.91 9.70 17.58
N THR A 89 12.72 8.75 17.11
CA THR A 89 12.41 7.94 15.93
C THR A 89 11.29 6.96 16.26
N ILE A 90 10.19 7.02 15.49
CA ILE A 90 9.00 6.20 15.68
C ILE A 90 8.80 5.26 14.49
N ASN A 91 8.48 4.00 14.74
CA ASN A 91 8.17 3.07 13.67
C ASN A 91 6.78 3.35 13.06
N GLY A 92 6.69 3.34 11.73
CA GLY A 92 5.42 3.40 11.01
C GLY A 92 4.70 2.05 10.97
N PRO A 93 3.35 2.02 10.97
CA PRO A 93 2.60 0.79 10.75
C PRO A 93 2.53 0.44 9.27
N GLN A 94 2.11 -0.79 8.99
CA GLN A 94 1.62 -1.14 7.66
C GLN A 94 0.40 -0.25 7.29
N LEU A 95 0.42 0.32 6.09
CA LEU A 95 -0.64 1.18 5.60
C LEU A 95 -1.86 0.37 5.11
N ASP A 96 -3.01 0.55 5.77
CA ASP A 96 -4.34 0.09 5.32
C ASP A 96 -5.24 1.31 5.04
N ILE A 97 -4.97 2.02 3.95
CA ILE A 97 -5.61 3.32 3.68
C ILE A 97 -7.08 3.13 3.32
N ARG A 98 -7.99 3.65 4.15
CA ARG A 98 -9.43 3.61 3.91
C ARG A 98 -9.90 4.94 3.36
N ARG A 99 -10.70 4.93 2.31
CA ARG A 99 -11.33 6.18 1.85
C ARG A 99 -12.37 6.62 2.86
N ILE A 100 -12.20 7.83 3.37
CA ILE A 100 -13.16 8.50 4.22
C ILE A 100 -13.45 9.89 3.68
N SER A 101 -14.68 10.34 3.88
CA SER A 101 -15.09 11.74 3.71
C SER A 101 -15.98 12.07 4.89
N VAL A 102 -15.40 12.65 5.94
CA VAL A 102 -16.04 12.79 7.25
C VAL A 102 -15.78 14.18 7.83
N LYS A 103 -16.79 14.70 8.53
CA LYS A 103 -16.68 15.89 9.38
C LYS A 103 -16.50 15.42 10.82
N LEU A 104 -15.37 15.78 11.44
CA LEU A 104 -15.04 15.38 12.81
C LEU A 104 -15.17 16.58 13.75
N THR A 105 -15.85 16.40 14.87
CA THR A 105 -15.93 17.42 15.92
C THR A 105 -14.61 17.56 16.67
N LYS A 106 -14.44 18.65 17.41
CA LYS A 106 -13.29 18.85 18.32
C LYS A 106 -13.04 17.69 19.26
N ASN A 107 -14.09 17.16 19.87
CA ASN A 107 -13.98 16.02 20.77
C ASN A 107 -13.48 14.77 20.04
N GLN A 108 -13.98 14.51 18.83
CA GLN A 108 -13.60 13.34 18.04
C GLN A 108 -12.14 13.39 17.57
N TYR A 109 -11.67 14.52 17.02
CA TYR A 109 -10.29 14.59 16.55
C TYR A 109 -9.27 14.64 17.71
N LEU A 110 -9.62 15.20 18.87
CA LEU A 110 -8.77 15.16 20.06
C LEU A 110 -8.73 13.76 20.69
N GLU A 111 -9.83 13.01 20.62
CA GLU A 111 -9.87 11.59 20.97
C GLU A 111 -8.90 10.79 20.07
N ILE A 112 -8.92 11.03 18.76
CA ILE A 112 -7.98 10.41 17.80
C ILE A 112 -6.53 10.78 18.15
N ALA A 113 -6.23 12.06 18.34
CA ALA A 113 -4.87 12.52 18.69
C ALA A 113 -4.36 11.90 19.99
N SER A 114 -5.21 11.84 21.03
CA SER A 114 -4.86 11.25 22.33
C SER A 114 -4.63 9.74 22.23
N LYS A 115 -5.48 9.01 21.49
CA LYS A 115 -5.32 7.57 21.26
C LYS A 115 -4.09 7.26 20.41
N PHE A 116 -3.82 8.08 19.39
CA PHE A 116 -2.60 7.99 18.59
C PHE A 116 -1.37 8.11 19.51
N ARG A 117 -1.29 9.22 20.25
CA ARG A 117 -0.19 9.50 21.19
C ARG A 117 0.02 8.36 22.19
N ASN A 118 -1.06 7.95 22.89
CA ASN A 118 -0.98 6.96 23.96
C ASN A 118 -0.62 5.56 23.44
N PHE A 119 -1.03 5.21 22.22
CA PHE A 119 -0.61 3.94 21.61
C PHE A 119 0.89 4.00 21.28
N THR A 120 1.32 5.04 20.56
CA THR A 120 2.71 5.18 20.12
C THR A 120 3.69 5.30 21.28
N SER A 121 3.32 6.01 22.35
CA SER A 121 4.17 6.12 23.54
C SER A 121 4.42 4.78 24.24
N ARG A 122 3.50 3.81 24.08
CA ARG A 122 3.62 2.48 24.69
C ARG A 122 4.35 1.48 23.80
N THR A 123 4.21 1.60 22.48
CA THR A 123 4.66 0.57 21.53
C THR A 123 5.85 0.99 20.68
N GLN A 124 6.25 2.26 20.73
CA GLN A 124 7.25 2.84 19.82
C GLN A 124 6.89 2.66 18.33
N CYS A 125 5.60 2.45 18.04
CA CYS A 125 5.05 2.26 16.70
C CYS A 125 3.72 2.98 16.56
N CYS A 126 3.49 3.66 15.44
CA CYS A 126 2.22 4.32 15.19
C CYS A 126 1.08 3.29 14.94
N PRO A 127 -0.16 3.57 15.39
CA PRO A 127 -1.26 2.63 15.22
C PRO A 127 -1.68 2.54 13.75
N ALA A 128 -1.83 1.31 13.22
CA ALA A 128 -2.36 1.09 11.87
C ALA A 128 -3.82 1.58 11.71
N THR A 129 -4.61 1.51 12.79
CA THR A 129 -6.00 1.99 12.84
C THR A 129 -6.33 2.46 14.26
N ILE A 130 -7.05 3.57 14.37
CA ILE A 130 -7.59 4.11 15.61
C ILE A 130 -9.11 4.02 15.57
N SER A 131 -9.71 3.46 16.63
CA SER A 131 -11.16 3.48 16.84
C SER A 131 -11.53 4.68 17.71
N PHE A 132 -12.55 5.44 17.30
CA PHE A 132 -13.05 6.62 18.00
C PHE A 132 -14.58 6.65 18.00
N SER A 133 -15.19 7.58 18.73
CA SER A 133 -16.65 7.72 18.90
C SER A 133 -17.46 7.90 17.59
N GLY A 134 -16.81 8.07 16.43
CA GLY A 134 -17.44 8.16 15.10
C GLY A 134 -16.97 7.11 14.09
N GLY A 135 -16.23 6.08 14.50
CA GLY A 135 -15.81 4.99 13.62
C GLY A 135 -14.33 4.63 13.76
N LYS A 136 -13.68 4.38 12.63
CA LYS A 136 -12.26 4.01 12.56
C LYS A 136 -11.53 4.89 11.55
N ILE A 137 -10.29 5.26 11.87
CA ILE A 137 -9.39 6.01 10.99
C ILE A 137 -8.05 5.28 10.89
N ASP A 138 -7.54 5.07 9.68
CA ASP A 138 -6.21 4.49 9.47
C ASP A 138 -5.10 5.53 9.63
N PHE A 139 -3.85 5.06 9.72
CA PHE A 139 -2.67 5.90 9.93
C PHE A 139 -2.55 7.05 8.90
N TYR A 140 -2.74 6.77 7.61
CA TYR A 140 -2.61 7.80 6.57
C TYR A 140 -3.61 8.94 6.77
N ASN A 141 -4.87 8.59 7.00
CA ASN A 141 -5.90 9.60 7.25
C ASN A 141 -5.71 10.30 8.60
N ALA A 142 -5.13 9.63 9.60
CA ALA A 142 -4.78 10.25 10.88
C ALA A 142 -3.68 11.31 10.71
N VAL A 143 -2.59 11.01 9.98
CA VAL A 143 -1.54 12.00 9.68
C VAL A 143 -2.13 13.20 8.94
N TYR A 144 -2.98 12.97 7.93
CA TYR A 144 -3.65 14.03 7.20
C TYR A 144 -4.53 14.89 8.10
N LEU A 145 -5.37 14.25 8.93
CA LEU A 145 -6.25 14.93 9.89
C LEU A 145 -5.46 15.81 10.87
N LEU A 146 -4.46 15.22 11.53
CA LEU A 146 -3.64 15.91 12.52
C LEU A 146 -2.92 17.10 11.88
N SER A 147 -2.32 16.91 10.70
CA SER A 147 -1.63 17.98 9.97
C SER A 147 -2.59 19.10 9.56
N LYS A 148 -3.82 18.78 9.17
CA LYS A 148 -4.84 19.80 8.85
C LYS A 148 -5.24 20.61 10.10
N ILE A 149 -5.33 19.98 11.26
CA ILE A 149 -5.60 20.63 12.54
C ILE A 149 -4.40 21.47 12.99
N GLY A 150 -3.19 20.94 12.84
CA GLY A 150 -1.94 21.66 13.12
C GLY A 150 -1.80 22.92 12.26
N ARG A 151 -2.04 22.80 10.94
CA ARG A 151 -2.12 23.95 10.01
C ARG A 151 -3.13 24.98 10.47
N TYR A 152 -4.35 24.56 10.85
CA TYR A 152 -5.37 25.48 11.33
C TYR A 152 -4.94 26.21 12.61
N ARG A 153 -4.37 25.48 13.58
CA ARG A 153 -3.88 26.06 14.84
C ARG A 153 -2.72 27.02 14.60
N GLN A 154 -1.81 26.72 13.69
CA GLN A 154 -0.71 27.60 13.31
C GLN A 154 -1.23 28.92 12.74
N LEU A 155 -2.22 28.87 11.86
CA LEU A 155 -2.75 30.05 11.17
C LEU A 155 -3.69 30.91 12.04
N HIS A 156 -4.39 30.29 13.00
CA HIS A 156 -5.45 30.98 13.75
C HIS A 156 -5.20 31.05 15.27
N GLY A 157 -4.11 30.49 15.78
CA GLY A 157 -3.78 30.46 17.21
C GLY A 157 -4.71 29.58 18.07
N LYS A 158 -5.75 28.97 17.50
CA LYS A 158 -6.76 28.17 18.21
C LYS A 158 -7.12 26.90 17.44
N LEU A 159 -7.66 25.91 18.15
CA LEU A 159 -8.15 24.67 17.56
C LEU A 159 -9.53 24.88 16.88
N PRO A 160 -9.79 24.21 15.73
CA PRO A 160 -11.05 24.34 15.01
C PRO A 160 -12.21 23.64 15.74
N VAL A 161 -13.43 24.15 15.63
CA VAL A 161 -14.62 23.49 16.25
C VAL A 161 -14.93 22.13 15.61
N ALA A 162 -14.67 22.01 14.30
CA ALA A 162 -14.76 20.78 13.55
C ALA A 162 -13.75 20.80 12.39
N MET A 163 -13.36 19.63 11.89
CA MET A 163 -12.47 19.48 10.74
C MET A 163 -13.07 18.51 9.71
N GLN A 164 -13.13 18.96 8.45
CA GLN A 164 -13.51 18.11 7.32
C GLN A 164 -12.26 17.52 6.69
N ILE A 165 -12.25 16.20 6.54
CA ILE A 165 -11.24 15.48 5.77
C ILE A 165 -11.91 14.61 4.71
N SER A 166 -11.30 14.60 3.53
CA SER A 166 -11.57 13.64 2.47
C SER A 166 -10.22 13.07 2.06
N THR A 167 -10.08 11.75 2.04
CA THR A 167 -8.79 11.09 1.76
C THR A 167 -8.20 11.64 0.46
N PRO A 168 -7.02 12.30 0.49
CA PRO A 168 -6.42 12.94 -0.68
C PRO A 168 -5.74 11.90 -1.58
N LEU A 169 -6.51 10.94 -2.10
CA LEU A 169 -6.09 9.95 -3.07
C LEU A 169 -7.06 9.93 -4.27
N PRO A 170 -6.61 9.69 -5.51
CA PRO A 170 -7.48 9.51 -6.68
C PRO A 170 -8.18 8.14 -6.66
N LEU A 171 -9.46 8.08 -7.08
CA LEU A 171 -10.39 6.93 -6.94
C LEU A 171 -9.88 5.57 -7.47
N ASN A 172 -8.82 5.54 -8.27
CA ASN A 172 -8.53 4.40 -9.16
C ASN A 172 -7.38 3.50 -8.70
N ALA A 173 -6.98 3.59 -7.43
CA ALA A 173 -6.06 2.64 -6.82
C ALA A 173 -6.83 1.67 -5.92
N TYR A 174 -7.54 0.70 -6.50
CA TYR A 174 -8.19 -0.35 -5.72
C TYR A 174 -7.86 -1.74 -6.21
N HIS A 175 -7.05 -2.44 -5.41
CA HIS A 175 -7.10 -3.89 -5.30
C HIS A 175 -8.54 -4.32 -4.97
N ILE A 176 -9.29 -4.75 -5.97
CA ILE A 176 -10.54 -5.47 -5.76
C ILE A 176 -10.18 -6.84 -5.18
N ASN A 177 -10.57 -7.11 -3.94
CA ASN A 177 -10.45 -8.45 -3.35
C ASN A 177 -11.48 -9.39 -3.99
N SER A 178 -11.13 -9.92 -5.16
CA SER A 178 -12.02 -10.76 -5.96
C SER A 178 -12.43 -12.05 -5.24
N LYS A 179 -11.58 -12.57 -4.33
CA LYS A 179 -11.91 -13.75 -3.50
C LYS A 179 -13.07 -13.43 -2.55
N ALA A 180 -13.00 -12.29 -1.85
CA ALA A 180 -14.07 -11.85 -0.96
C ALA A 180 -15.39 -11.63 -1.72
N ILE A 181 -15.32 -11.06 -2.93
CA ILE A 181 -16.50 -10.88 -3.81
C ILE A 181 -17.12 -12.22 -4.17
N ASP A 182 -16.34 -13.19 -4.66
CA ASP A 182 -16.86 -14.50 -5.04
C ASP A 182 -17.54 -15.21 -3.86
N THR A 183 -16.88 -15.19 -2.69
CA THR A 183 -17.44 -15.75 -1.46
C THR A 183 -18.75 -15.06 -1.09
N ARG A 184 -18.81 -13.73 -1.22
CA ARG A 184 -20.02 -12.96 -0.91
C ARG A 184 -21.16 -13.27 -1.87
N ILE A 185 -20.91 -13.34 -3.18
CA ILE A 185 -21.88 -13.73 -4.20
C ILE A 185 -22.41 -15.14 -3.92
N LYS A 186 -21.53 -16.11 -3.64
CA LYS A 186 -21.92 -17.49 -3.30
C LYS A 186 -22.84 -17.52 -2.08
N ASN A 187 -22.50 -16.76 -1.03
CA ASN A 187 -23.29 -16.68 0.20
C ASN A 187 -24.64 -16.01 -0.04
N LEU A 188 -24.69 -14.91 -0.80
CA LEU A 188 -25.92 -14.23 -1.16
C LEU A 188 -26.85 -15.14 -1.97
N LYS A 189 -26.34 -15.82 -3.00
CA LYS A 189 -27.11 -16.80 -3.80
C LYS A 189 -27.66 -17.94 -2.94
N SER A 190 -26.89 -18.41 -1.95
CA SER A 190 -27.37 -19.41 -0.98
C SER A 190 -28.51 -18.88 -0.11
N GLN A 191 -28.36 -17.67 0.45
CA GLN A 191 -29.39 -17.05 1.28
C GLN A 191 -30.67 -16.72 0.51
N ILE A 192 -30.55 -16.27 -0.75
CA ILE A 192 -31.68 -16.01 -1.64
C ILE A 192 -32.45 -17.30 -1.88
N ARG A 193 -31.79 -18.40 -2.25
CA ARG A 193 -32.44 -19.72 -2.43
C ARG A 193 -33.19 -20.17 -1.18
N LYS A 194 -32.57 -20.07 0.00
CA LYS A 194 -33.22 -20.41 1.28
C LYS A 194 -34.45 -19.53 1.55
N THR A 195 -34.36 -18.23 1.23
CA THR A 195 -35.46 -17.28 1.42
C THR A 195 -36.63 -17.59 0.48
N ILE A 196 -36.36 -17.85 -0.80
CA ILE A 196 -37.37 -18.28 -1.79
C ILE A 196 -38.06 -19.57 -1.33
N ASN A 197 -37.30 -20.58 -0.90
CA ASN A 197 -37.87 -21.84 -0.42
C ASN A 197 -38.82 -21.63 0.77
N LEU A 198 -38.42 -20.79 1.74
CA LEU A 198 -39.25 -20.49 2.89
C LEU A 198 -40.52 -19.69 2.51
N MET A 199 -40.40 -18.74 1.58
CA MET A 199 -41.55 -18.02 1.03
C MET A 199 -42.53 -18.99 0.36
N ASN A 200 -42.04 -19.94 -0.45
CA ASN A 200 -42.87 -20.96 -1.10
C ASN A 200 -43.60 -21.86 -0.09
N ILE A 201 -42.91 -22.28 0.98
CA ILE A 201 -43.51 -23.07 2.08
C ILE A 201 -44.61 -22.26 2.78
N ILE A 202 -44.36 -20.99 3.10
CA ILE A 202 -45.35 -20.11 3.75
C ILE A 202 -46.54 -19.88 2.84
N ASN A 203 -46.32 -19.59 1.56
CA ASN A 203 -47.38 -19.43 0.56
C ASN A 203 -48.24 -20.69 0.40
N LYS A 204 -47.63 -21.88 0.43
CA LYS A 204 -48.36 -23.16 0.46
C LYS A 204 -49.22 -23.26 1.72
N ARG A 205 -48.66 -22.95 2.89
CA ARG A 205 -49.39 -23.03 4.17
C ARG A 205 -50.53 -22.02 4.29
N ILE A 206 -50.38 -20.83 3.72
CA ILE A 206 -51.46 -19.82 3.63
C ILE A 206 -52.62 -20.39 2.82
N ARG A 207 -52.35 -20.97 1.64
CA ARG A 207 -53.38 -21.54 0.74
C ARG A 207 -54.23 -22.63 1.38
N TYR A 208 -53.63 -23.48 2.24
CA TYR A 208 -54.33 -24.63 2.84
C TYR A 208 -54.81 -24.40 4.28
N SER A 209 -54.66 -23.19 4.85
CA SER A 209 -55.10 -22.92 6.22
C SER A 209 -56.54 -22.41 6.24
N GLY A 210 -57.40 -23.01 7.06
CA GLY A 210 -58.75 -22.49 7.34
C GLY A 210 -58.81 -21.47 8.50
N ASN A 211 -57.70 -21.22 9.20
CA ASN A 211 -57.69 -20.37 10.40
C ASN A 211 -57.24 -18.93 10.09
N LYS A 212 -58.16 -17.97 10.19
CA LYS A 212 -57.94 -16.55 9.86
C LYS A 212 -56.77 -15.90 10.63
N LYS A 213 -56.64 -16.17 11.94
CA LYS A 213 -55.53 -15.63 12.76
C LYS A 213 -54.17 -16.19 12.28
N THR A 214 -54.14 -17.46 11.90
CA THR A 214 -52.93 -18.11 11.36
C THR A 214 -52.53 -17.53 10.01
N ILE A 215 -53.49 -17.31 9.12
CA ILE A 215 -53.28 -16.67 7.81
C ILE A 215 -52.66 -15.28 7.99
N MET A 216 -53.24 -14.42 8.83
CA MET A 216 -52.71 -13.06 9.07
C MET A 216 -51.26 -13.09 9.57
N ARG A 217 -50.93 -14.00 10.51
CA ARG A 217 -49.56 -14.15 11.01
C ARG A 217 -48.59 -14.60 9.91
N LEU A 218 -49.00 -15.55 9.07
CA LEU A 218 -48.19 -16.07 7.97
C LEU A 218 -47.98 -15.00 6.88
N GLN A 219 -49.00 -14.20 6.56
CA GLN A 219 -48.87 -13.05 5.65
C GLN A 219 -47.89 -12.00 6.17
N GLY A 220 -47.89 -11.73 7.49
CA GLY A 220 -46.89 -10.86 8.12
C GLY A 220 -45.46 -11.39 7.95
N LYS A 221 -45.26 -12.71 8.16
CA LYS A 221 -43.97 -13.37 7.91
C LYS A 221 -43.56 -13.33 6.44
N LEU A 222 -44.50 -13.54 5.52
CA LEU A 222 -44.27 -13.47 4.08
C LEU A 222 -43.77 -12.08 3.67
N ARG A 223 -44.45 -11.00 4.10
CA ARG A 223 -44.00 -9.62 3.86
C ARG A 223 -42.59 -9.35 4.39
N SER A 224 -42.25 -9.89 5.56
CA SER A 224 -40.89 -9.78 6.10
C SER A 224 -39.86 -10.52 5.24
N LEU A 225 -40.20 -11.68 4.69
CA LEU A 225 -39.31 -12.43 3.80
C LEU A 225 -39.16 -11.77 2.43
N GLU A 226 -40.21 -11.16 1.89
CA GLU A 226 -40.17 -10.38 0.65
C GLU A 226 -39.22 -9.18 0.79
N LYS A 227 -39.29 -8.45 1.91
CA LYS A 227 -38.33 -7.37 2.22
C LYS A 227 -36.90 -7.90 2.27
N LYS A 228 -36.68 -9.04 2.95
CA LYS A 228 -35.36 -9.70 3.02
C LYS A 228 -34.87 -10.13 1.63
N TYR A 229 -35.73 -10.71 0.81
CA TYR A 229 -35.42 -11.12 -0.56
C TYR A 229 -35.00 -9.92 -1.42
N SER A 230 -35.76 -8.83 -1.38
CA SER A 230 -35.43 -7.59 -2.10
C SER A 230 -34.06 -7.03 -1.67
N TYR A 231 -33.79 -6.97 -0.37
CA TYR A 231 -32.49 -6.55 0.17
C TYR A 231 -31.33 -7.45 -0.32
N LEU A 232 -31.49 -8.77 -0.22
CA LEU A 232 -30.47 -9.73 -0.66
C LEU A 232 -30.19 -9.62 -2.16
N ASN A 233 -31.23 -9.42 -2.98
CA ASN A 233 -31.08 -9.21 -4.42
C ASN A 233 -30.40 -7.89 -4.75
N GLY A 234 -30.71 -6.81 -4.03
CA GLY A 234 -29.99 -5.53 -4.18
C GLY A 234 -28.50 -5.68 -3.89
N GLN A 235 -28.16 -6.39 -2.81
CA GLN A 235 -26.77 -6.75 -2.49
C GLN A 235 -26.14 -7.61 -3.60
N LEU A 236 -26.84 -8.62 -4.10
CA LEU A 236 -26.32 -9.49 -5.16
C LEU A 236 -25.99 -8.69 -6.42
N ARG A 237 -26.89 -7.81 -6.88
CA ARG A 237 -26.66 -6.93 -8.04
C ARG A 237 -25.40 -6.06 -7.86
N TYR A 238 -25.20 -5.51 -6.66
CA TYR A 238 -24.00 -4.72 -6.35
C TYR A 238 -22.71 -5.54 -6.51
N TYR A 239 -22.65 -6.75 -5.91
CA TYR A 239 -21.45 -7.58 -6.00
C TYR A 239 -21.22 -8.18 -7.39
N ASP A 240 -22.29 -8.53 -8.13
CA ASP A 240 -22.17 -8.93 -9.54
C ASP A 240 -21.66 -7.77 -10.41
N GLY A 241 -22.05 -6.53 -10.12
CA GLY A 241 -21.48 -5.33 -10.74
C GLY A 241 -19.97 -5.20 -10.50
N LEU A 242 -19.51 -5.41 -9.26
CA LEU A 242 -18.08 -5.43 -8.95
C LEU A 242 -17.33 -6.57 -9.65
N ARG A 243 -17.97 -7.73 -9.85
CA ARG A 243 -17.40 -8.87 -10.58
C ARG A 243 -17.23 -8.58 -12.08
N SER A 244 -18.06 -7.70 -12.64
CA SER A 244 -17.95 -7.25 -14.03
C SER A 244 -16.91 -6.15 -14.24
N SER A 245 -16.37 -5.56 -13.17
CA SER A 245 -15.37 -4.50 -13.22
C SER A 245 -14.12 -4.90 -14.03
N PRO A 246 -13.51 -3.96 -14.78
CA PRO A 246 -12.18 -4.13 -15.39
C PRO A 246 -11.10 -4.61 -14.40
N TRP A 247 -11.26 -4.23 -13.14
CA TRP A 247 -10.32 -4.46 -12.03
C TRP A 247 -10.59 -5.76 -11.26
N TYR A 248 -11.65 -6.50 -11.61
CA TYR A 248 -11.89 -7.81 -11.01
C TYR A 248 -10.93 -8.85 -11.59
N VAL A 249 -10.18 -9.51 -10.70
CA VAL A 249 -9.25 -10.59 -11.06
C VAL A 249 -9.94 -11.96 -10.92
N PRO A 250 -10.15 -12.72 -12.02
CA PRO A 250 -10.70 -14.07 -11.97
C PRO A 250 -9.90 -15.02 -11.08
N ALA A 251 -10.57 -16.03 -10.52
CA ALA A 251 -9.93 -17.01 -9.64
C ALA A 251 -8.69 -17.68 -10.25
N SER A 252 -8.72 -18.02 -11.53
CA SER A 252 -7.60 -18.60 -12.29
C SER A 252 -6.38 -17.69 -12.39
N LEU A 253 -6.55 -16.37 -12.21
CA LEU A 253 -5.50 -15.37 -12.34
C LEU A 253 -5.00 -14.82 -11.00
N ARG A 254 -5.65 -15.16 -9.87
CA ARG A 254 -5.29 -14.64 -8.53
C ARG A 254 -3.87 -14.94 -8.10
N ARG A 255 -3.27 -16.04 -8.60
CA ARG A 255 -1.87 -16.35 -8.30
C ARG A 255 -0.92 -15.28 -8.82
N TYR A 256 -1.28 -14.61 -9.92
CA TYR A 256 -0.45 -13.61 -10.61
C TYR A 256 -0.62 -12.20 -10.06
N ILE A 257 -1.25 -12.01 -8.90
CA ILE A 257 -1.28 -10.74 -8.15
C ILE A 257 -0.66 -10.87 -6.75
N ARG A 258 0.03 -11.98 -6.48
CA ARG A 258 0.66 -12.24 -5.17
C ARG A 258 2.07 -11.68 -5.12
N SER A 259 2.47 -11.31 -3.90
CA SER A 259 3.86 -10.98 -3.54
C SER A 259 4.73 -12.23 -3.54
N THR A 260 5.99 -12.06 -3.89
CA THR A 260 6.98 -13.14 -4.06
C THR A 260 8.38 -12.60 -3.72
N ALA A 261 9.41 -13.45 -3.72
CA ALA A 261 10.73 -13.08 -3.19
C ALA A 261 11.35 -11.85 -3.88
N HIS A 262 11.29 -11.79 -5.21
CA HIS A 262 11.86 -10.70 -6.01
C HIS A 262 10.80 -9.68 -6.49
N CYS A 263 9.54 -9.87 -6.12
CA CYS A 263 8.42 -8.97 -6.43
C CYS A 263 7.62 -8.73 -5.13
N ASN A 264 8.16 -7.82 -4.30
CA ASN A 264 7.50 -7.39 -3.08
C ASN A 264 6.42 -6.34 -3.39
N ILE A 265 5.16 -6.76 -3.51
CA ILE A 265 4.04 -5.85 -3.81
C ILE A 265 3.65 -4.96 -2.61
N ASN A 266 4.25 -5.20 -1.44
CA ASN A 266 4.03 -4.40 -0.23
C ASN A 266 5.17 -3.40 0.01
N ASP A 267 6.18 -3.37 -0.87
CA ASP A 267 7.23 -2.35 -0.81
C ASP A 267 6.61 -0.95 -0.95
N PRO A 268 6.82 -0.03 0.01
CA PRO A 268 6.20 1.29 -0.02
C PRO A 268 6.51 2.11 -1.28
N ASN A 269 7.71 1.99 -1.84
CA ASN A 269 8.14 2.71 -3.04
C ASN A 269 7.45 2.15 -4.29
N ILE A 270 7.34 0.82 -4.38
CA ILE A 270 6.60 0.16 -5.47
C ILE A 270 5.12 0.51 -5.38
N VAL A 271 4.53 0.44 -4.18
CA VAL A 271 3.14 0.83 -3.93
C VAL A 271 2.89 2.28 -4.30
N TYR A 272 3.79 3.17 -3.92
CA TYR A 272 3.69 4.58 -4.25
C TYR A 272 3.74 4.81 -5.76
N LEU A 273 4.76 4.27 -6.43
CA LEU A 273 4.95 4.47 -7.87
C LEU A 273 3.80 3.85 -8.69
N ALA A 274 3.35 2.64 -8.33
CA ALA A 274 2.20 2.01 -8.95
C ALA A 274 0.94 2.88 -8.86
N ARG A 275 0.74 3.56 -7.72
CA ARG A 275 -0.37 4.50 -7.51
C ARG A 275 -0.20 5.78 -8.30
N GLU A 276 1.01 6.35 -8.34
CA GLU A 276 1.31 7.56 -9.11
C GLU A 276 1.02 7.36 -10.60
N LEU A 277 1.38 6.20 -11.13
CA LEU A 277 1.21 5.85 -12.54
C LEU A 277 -0.17 5.25 -12.86
N SER A 278 -1.07 5.10 -11.88
CA SER A 278 -2.39 4.52 -12.09
C SER A 278 -3.26 5.39 -13.00
N GLY A 279 -3.80 4.77 -14.05
CA GLY A 279 -4.76 5.39 -14.97
C GLY A 279 -6.22 5.09 -14.59
N ASN A 280 -7.15 5.46 -15.48
CA ASN A 280 -8.58 5.20 -15.29
C ASN A 280 -8.99 3.75 -15.61
N THR A 281 -8.13 3.01 -16.32
CA THR A 281 -8.37 1.63 -16.76
C THR A 281 -7.16 0.76 -16.48
N THR A 282 -7.35 -0.57 -16.47
CA THR A 282 -6.23 -1.52 -16.38
C THR A 282 -5.26 -1.37 -17.56
N HIS A 283 -5.77 -1.03 -18.76
CA HIS A 283 -4.92 -0.78 -19.93
C HIS A 283 -4.08 0.49 -19.79
N SER A 284 -4.70 1.63 -19.46
CA SER A 284 -3.96 2.90 -19.27
C SER A 284 -2.96 2.80 -18.12
N THR A 285 -3.32 2.12 -17.04
CA THR A 285 -2.38 1.84 -15.94
C THR A 285 -1.21 0.99 -16.43
N ALA A 286 -1.46 -0.15 -17.08
CA ALA A 286 -0.39 -0.99 -17.61
C ALA A 286 0.54 -0.22 -18.57
N LEU A 287 -0.02 0.66 -19.40
CA LEU A 287 0.74 1.50 -20.32
C LEU A 287 1.64 2.50 -19.59
N ASN A 288 1.11 3.19 -18.58
CA ASN A 288 1.88 4.13 -17.76
C ASN A 288 3.02 3.43 -17.01
N LEU A 289 2.74 2.28 -16.40
CA LEU A 289 3.74 1.45 -15.72
C LEU A 289 4.84 1.01 -16.68
N PHE A 290 4.45 0.47 -17.84
CA PHE A 290 5.38 0.02 -18.86
C PHE A 290 6.28 1.15 -19.34
N SER A 291 5.70 2.28 -19.73
CA SER A 291 6.44 3.42 -20.28
C SER A 291 7.42 3.95 -19.24
N TRP A 292 6.97 4.08 -17.99
CA TRP A 292 7.84 4.53 -16.92
C TRP A 292 9.02 3.60 -16.68
N VAL A 293 8.82 2.27 -16.60
CA VAL A 293 9.93 1.33 -16.37
C VAL A 293 10.90 1.34 -17.54
N ARG A 294 10.40 1.35 -18.78
CA ARG A 294 11.20 1.41 -20.01
C ARG A 294 12.07 2.66 -20.07
N ASP A 295 11.51 3.81 -19.66
CA ASP A 295 12.15 5.12 -19.85
C ASP A 295 12.98 5.58 -18.64
N ASN A 296 12.88 4.91 -17.48
CA ASN A 296 13.52 5.33 -16.23
C ASN A 296 14.46 4.28 -15.61
N ILE A 297 14.71 3.16 -16.30
CA ILE A 297 15.61 2.11 -15.83
C ILE A 297 16.63 1.80 -16.92
N ASP A 298 17.89 2.14 -16.67
CA ASP A 298 18.98 1.88 -17.60
C ASP A 298 19.30 0.38 -17.68
N TYR A 299 19.62 -0.10 -18.87
CA TYR A 299 20.01 -1.49 -19.04
C TYR A 299 21.47 -1.69 -18.61
N SER A 300 21.75 -2.65 -17.72
CA SER A 300 23.11 -3.13 -17.47
C SER A 300 23.22 -4.63 -17.61
N PHE A 301 24.36 -5.08 -18.13
CA PHE A 301 24.59 -6.49 -18.42
C PHE A 301 25.15 -7.22 -17.21
N TYR A 302 24.36 -8.14 -16.65
CA TYR A 302 24.78 -9.11 -15.65
C TYR A 302 23.88 -10.34 -15.73
N TYR A 303 24.35 -11.45 -15.15
CA TYR A 303 23.58 -12.69 -15.11
C TYR A 303 22.59 -12.71 -13.96
N ARG A 304 21.42 -13.33 -14.19
CA ARG A 304 20.40 -13.63 -13.16
C ARG A 304 19.84 -12.37 -12.48
N THR A 305 19.06 -12.53 -11.41
CA THR A 305 18.59 -11.39 -10.61
C THR A 305 19.71 -10.91 -9.67
N ARG A 306 19.85 -9.59 -9.51
CA ARG A 306 20.75 -8.95 -8.55
C ARG A 306 20.00 -8.05 -7.57
N TYR A 307 18.99 -7.34 -8.06
CA TYR A 307 18.32 -6.29 -7.32
C TYR A 307 16.88 -6.61 -6.95
N GLY A 308 16.21 -7.50 -7.69
CA GLY A 308 14.76 -7.68 -7.62
C GLY A 308 14.01 -6.37 -7.92
N ALA A 309 12.70 -6.36 -7.71
CA ALA A 309 11.88 -5.18 -8.00
C ALA A 309 12.29 -3.94 -7.20
N SER A 310 12.44 -4.09 -5.87
CA SER A 310 12.74 -2.99 -4.95
C SER A 310 14.12 -2.38 -5.22
N GLY A 311 15.14 -3.23 -5.42
CA GLY A 311 16.48 -2.76 -5.74
C GLY A 311 16.53 -2.12 -7.12
N THR A 312 15.82 -2.65 -8.12
CA THR A 312 15.76 -2.05 -9.46
C THR A 312 15.17 -0.64 -9.41
N LEU A 313 14.07 -0.47 -8.66
CA LEU A 313 13.46 0.84 -8.43
C LEU A 313 14.42 1.80 -7.71
N ARG A 314 15.24 1.29 -6.79
CA ARG A 314 16.23 2.10 -6.05
C ARG A 314 17.42 2.52 -6.91
N TYR A 315 18.03 1.58 -7.63
CA TYR A 315 19.31 1.80 -8.33
C TYR A 315 19.15 2.32 -9.76
N ARG A 316 17.96 2.24 -10.35
CA ARG A 316 17.66 2.74 -11.70
C ARG A 316 18.50 2.12 -12.81
N THR A 317 19.09 0.96 -12.54
CA THR A 317 19.78 0.13 -13.53
C THR A 317 19.43 -1.34 -13.29
N ALA A 318 19.23 -2.09 -14.37
CA ALA A 318 18.93 -3.52 -14.30
C ALA A 318 19.13 -4.25 -15.63
N ASN A 319 19.30 -5.58 -15.56
CA ASN A 319 19.18 -6.47 -16.70
C ASN A 319 17.71 -6.83 -16.99
N CYS A 320 17.47 -7.69 -17.98
CA CYS A 320 16.12 -8.12 -18.37
C CYS A 320 15.30 -8.77 -17.24
N VAL A 321 15.94 -9.54 -16.35
CA VAL A 321 15.28 -10.23 -15.23
C VAL A 321 14.78 -9.23 -14.20
N ASP A 322 15.63 -8.31 -13.78
CA ASP A 322 15.34 -7.33 -12.73
C ASP A 322 14.37 -6.24 -13.21
N GLN A 323 14.45 -5.85 -14.49
CA GLN A 323 13.41 -5.01 -15.09
C GLN A 323 12.04 -5.72 -15.13
N ALA A 324 12.01 -7.00 -15.49
CA ALA A 324 10.78 -7.79 -15.44
C ALA A 324 10.23 -7.90 -14.01
N HIS A 325 11.09 -8.05 -12.99
CA HIS A 325 10.68 -8.01 -11.59
C HIS A 325 9.98 -6.70 -11.23
N LEU A 326 10.58 -5.56 -11.57
CA LEU A 326 9.96 -4.26 -11.29
C LEU A 326 8.62 -4.09 -12.03
N MET A 327 8.57 -4.43 -13.31
CA MET A 327 7.33 -4.35 -14.10
C MET A 327 6.23 -5.24 -13.52
N VAL A 328 6.55 -6.48 -13.15
CA VAL A 328 5.61 -7.41 -12.51
C VAL A 328 5.16 -6.85 -11.15
N ALA A 329 6.07 -6.35 -10.31
CA ALA A 329 5.71 -5.83 -9.00
C ALA A 329 4.77 -4.63 -9.10
N LEU A 330 5.06 -3.68 -9.98
CA LEU A 330 4.19 -2.52 -10.21
C LEU A 330 2.80 -2.92 -10.72
N ALA A 331 2.74 -3.84 -11.69
CA ALA A 331 1.48 -4.34 -12.23
C ALA A 331 0.65 -5.07 -11.15
N ARG A 332 1.27 -5.99 -10.40
CA ARG A 332 0.60 -6.76 -9.35
C ARG A 332 0.09 -5.86 -8.23
N THR A 333 0.87 -4.85 -7.85
CA THR A 333 0.50 -3.82 -6.85
C THR A 333 -0.66 -2.94 -7.32
N SER A 334 -0.83 -2.79 -8.64
CA SER A 334 -1.97 -2.12 -9.26
C SER A 334 -3.19 -3.04 -9.43
N GLY A 335 -3.14 -4.27 -8.93
CA GLY A 335 -4.20 -5.27 -9.12
C GLY A 335 -4.26 -5.87 -10.53
N ILE A 336 -3.22 -5.67 -11.35
CA ILE A 336 -3.11 -6.22 -12.70
C ILE A 336 -2.35 -7.55 -12.62
N PRO A 337 -2.95 -8.69 -13.02
CA PRO A 337 -2.25 -9.96 -13.02
C PRO A 337 -1.01 -9.89 -13.93
N ALA A 338 0.15 -10.26 -13.40
CA ALA A 338 1.41 -10.20 -14.14
C ALA A 338 2.28 -11.44 -13.89
N ARG A 339 3.00 -11.88 -14.93
CA ARG A 339 3.83 -13.09 -14.93
C ARG A 339 5.13 -12.87 -15.69
N TYR A 340 6.06 -13.79 -15.51
CA TYR A 340 7.35 -13.79 -16.20
C TYR A 340 7.30 -14.77 -17.35
N VAL A 341 8.00 -14.43 -18.44
CA VAL A 341 8.17 -15.30 -19.59
C VAL A 341 9.65 -15.31 -19.95
N ARG A 342 10.18 -16.49 -20.30
CA ARG A 342 11.54 -16.67 -20.78
C ARG A 342 11.52 -17.26 -22.19
N GLY A 343 12.49 -16.84 -22.98
CA GLY A 343 12.73 -17.37 -24.31
C GLY A 343 14.19 -17.29 -24.73
N TYR A 344 14.47 -17.84 -25.90
CA TYR A 344 15.73 -17.63 -26.61
C TYR A 344 15.44 -16.74 -27.82
N CYS A 345 15.88 -15.50 -27.75
CA CYS A 345 15.45 -14.44 -28.64
C CYS A 345 16.57 -14.01 -29.58
N ARG A 346 16.24 -13.82 -30.86
CA ARG A 346 17.14 -13.20 -31.85
C ARG A 346 16.91 -11.69 -31.83
N PHE A 347 17.87 -10.96 -31.29
CA PHE A 347 17.81 -9.50 -31.19
C PHE A 347 18.12 -8.85 -32.54
N ILE A 348 17.74 -7.59 -32.70
CA ILE A 348 17.99 -6.80 -33.92
C ILE A 348 19.48 -6.66 -34.26
N SER A 349 20.38 -6.86 -33.29
CA SER A 349 21.82 -6.96 -33.52
C SER A 349 22.24 -8.21 -34.29
N GLY A 350 21.33 -9.16 -34.50
CA GLY A 350 21.59 -10.47 -35.10
C GLY A 350 21.96 -11.55 -34.10
N ASN A 351 22.36 -11.18 -32.88
CA ASN A 351 22.76 -12.10 -31.82
C ASN A 351 21.57 -12.78 -31.15
N TRP A 352 21.84 -13.97 -30.59
CA TRP A 352 20.88 -14.73 -29.81
C TRP A 352 21.20 -14.67 -28.33
N TYR A 353 20.19 -14.39 -27.51
CA TYR A 353 20.33 -14.37 -26.06
C TYR A 353 19.15 -15.04 -25.38
N SER A 354 19.42 -15.65 -24.22
CA SER A 354 18.37 -15.95 -23.24
C SER A 354 17.78 -14.63 -22.75
N HIS A 355 16.46 -14.52 -22.77
CA HIS A 355 15.75 -13.28 -22.44
C HIS A 355 14.56 -13.54 -21.54
N VAL A 356 14.34 -12.64 -20.58
CA VAL A 356 13.22 -12.68 -19.65
C VAL A 356 12.46 -11.36 -19.74
N TRP A 357 11.14 -11.44 -19.84
CA TRP A 357 10.26 -10.27 -19.85
C TRP A 357 8.99 -10.48 -19.04
N ALA A 358 8.27 -9.39 -18.78
CA ALA A 358 6.98 -9.44 -18.11
C ALA A 358 5.84 -9.58 -19.12
N GLN A 359 4.78 -10.31 -18.73
CA GLN A 359 3.46 -10.21 -19.35
C GLN A 359 2.45 -9.72 -18.33
N VAL A 360 1.54 -8.85 -18.76
CA VAL A 360 0.43 -8.33 -17.96
C VAL A 360 -0.91 -8.75 -18.55
N TRP A 361 -1.89 -9.07 -17.72
CA TRP A 361 -3.23 -9.45 -18.16
C TRP A 361 -4.14 -8.23 -18.24
N ILE A 362 -4.57 -7.90 -19.46
CA ILE A 362 -5.54 -6.84 -19.72
C ILE A 362 -6.90 -7.49 -19.95
N ARG A 363 -7.87 -7.17 -19.09
CA ARG A 363 -9.22 -7.73 -19.19
C ARG A 363 -9.86 -7.36 -20.54
N GLY A 364 -10.38 -8.38 -21.25
CA GLY A 364 -10.91 -8.23 -22.61
C GLY A 364 -9.87 -8.39 -23.73
N ARG A 365 -8.56 -8.37 -23.41
CA ARG A 365 -7.47 -8.57 -24.39
C ARG A 365 -6.62 -9.82 -24.11
N GLY A 366 -6.45 -10.19 -22.85
CA GLY A 366 -5.63 -11.33 -22.43
C GLY A 366 -4.23 -10.94 -21.99
N TRP A 367 -3.28 -11.86 -22.11
CA TRP A 367 -1.87 -11.61 -21.79
C TRP A 367 -1.23 -10.72 -22.85
N VAL A 368 -0.58 -9.65 -22.40
CA VAL A 368 0.10 -8.65 -23.23
C VAL A 368 1.55 -8.57 -22.81
N THR A 369 2.46 -8.63 -23.78
CA THR A 369 3.91 -8.52 -23.55
C THR A 369 4.28 -7.11 -23.09
N ALA A 370 5.03 -7.03 -22.00
CA ALA A 370 5.54 -5.81 -21.38
C ALA A 370 7.07 -5.95 -21.23
N ASP A 371 7.77 -5.94 -22.37
CA ASP A 371 9.23 -5.98 -22.41
C ASP A 371 9.81 -4.56 -22.34
N THR A 372 10.26 -4.16 -21.15
CA THR A 372 10.75 -2.81 -20.88
C THR A 372 12.23 -2.59 -21.24
N THR A 373 12.91 -3.62 -21.77
CA THR A 373 14.37 -3.60 -21.92
C THR A 373 14.92 -2.69 -23.02
N HIS A 374 14.05 -2.07 -23.82
CA HIS A 374 14.46 -1.19 -24.91
C HIS A 374 13.42 -0.13 -25.22
N THR A 375 13.86 1.09 -25.50
CA THR A 375 13.01 2.28 -25.77
C THR A 375 12.10 2.11 -26.99
N MET A 376 12.54 1.33 -27.98
CA MET A 376 11.72 0.98 -29.15
C MET A 376 10.49 0.12 -28.83
N ASN A 377 10.48 -0.59 -27.70
CA ASN A 377 9.38 -1.48 -27.37
C ASN A 377 8.16 -0.70 -26.90
N ASN A 378 6.97 -1.22 -27.24
CA ASN A 378 5.69 -0.72 -26.78
C ASN A 378 4.93 -1.82 -26.03
N LEU A 379 3.97 -1.42 -25.18
CA LEU A 379 3.13 -2.39 -24.50
C LEU A 379 2.35 -3.23 -25.53
N GLY A 380 2.63 -4.52 -25.57
CA GLY A 380 2.05 -5.49 -26.50
C GLY A 380 2.76 -5.63 -27.84
N HIS A 381 3.78 -4.83 -28.12
CA HIS A 381 4.51 -4.85 -29.38
C HIS A 381 6.02 -4.74 -29.13
N VAL A 382 6.75 -5.79 -29.48
CA VAL A 382 8.19 -5.88 -29.27
C VAL A 382 8.92 -5.65 -30.58
N TYR A 383 9.95 -4.81 -30.55
CA TYR A 383 10.70 -4.39 -31.74
C TYR A 383 12.20 -4.68 -31.63
N ASN A 384 12.74 -4.87 -30.42
CA ASN A 384 14.17 -5.12 -30.21
C ASN A 384 14.59 -6.59 -30.43
N TRP A 385 13.65 -7.52 -30.57
CA TRP A 385 13.90 -8.90 -31.00
C TRP A 385 12.78 -9.43 -31.90
N ASN A 386 13.13 -10.39 -32.75
CA ASN A 386 12.23 -10.89 -33.78
C ASN A 386 11.26 -11.94 -33.21
N THR A 387 9.98 -11.59 -33.07
CA THR A 387 8.95 -12.45 -32.49
C THR A 387 8.54 -13.64 -33.37
N SER A 388 8.88 -13.68 -34.66
CA SER A 388 8.53 -14.79 -35.55
C SER A 388 9.55 -15.93 -35.53
N VAL A 389 10.81 -15.64 -35.17
CA VAL A 389 11.89 -16.64 -35.10
C VAL A 389 12.35 -16.92 -33.67
N SER A 390 11.99 -16.07 -32.71
CA SER A 390 12.34 -16.26 -31.30
C SER A 390 11.46 -17.32 -30.66
N GLU A 391 12.07 -18.15 -29.82
CA GLU A 391 11.40 -19.26 -29.15
C GLU A 391 10.95 -18.84 -27.75
N VAL A 392 9.63 -18.75 -27.53
CA VAL A 392 9.06 -18.63 -26.18
C VAL A 392 9.11 -20.01 -25.54
N ARG A 393 9.98 -20.18 -24.53
CA ARG A 393 10.24 -21.49 -23.93
C ARG A 393 9.30 -21.80 -22.78
N GLU A 394 9.12 -20.84 -21.88
CA GLU A 394 8.42 -21.10 -20.63
C GLU A 394 7.77 -19.86 -20.01
N VAL A 395 6.67 -20.11 -19.31
CA VAL A 395 6.07 -19.16 -18.36
C VAL A 395 6.59 -19.55 -16.98
N LEU A 396 7.40 -18.67 -16.40
CA LEU A 396 8.19 -19.00 -15.22
C LEU A 396 7.39 -18.84 -13.92
N LEU A 397 7.71 -19.72 -12.96
CA LEU A 397 7.49 -19.45 -11.54
C LEU A 397 8.70 -18.66 -11.02
N GLU A 398 8.54 -17.80 -10.00
CA GLU A 398 9.69 -16.95 -9.58
C GLU A 398 10.92 -17.70 -9.12
N TYR A 399 10.77 -18.92 -8.61
CA TYR A 399 11.90 -19.73 -8.16
C TYR A 399 12.74 -20.28 -9.32
N ASP A 400 12.25 -20.18 -10.57
CA ASP A 400 12.99 -20.63 -11.76
C ASP A 400 13.76 -19.49 -12.44
N LEU A 401 13.71 -18.28 -11.85
CA LEU A 401 14.45 -17.09 -12.28
C LEU A 401 15.87 -16.98 -11.70
N HIS A 402 16.29 -17.98 -10.91
CA HIS A 402 17.56 -18.00 -10.22
C HIS A 402 18.77 -18.02 -11.14
#